data_AF-A0A9E6JXD8-F1
#
_entry.id   AF-A0A9E6JXD8-F1
#
_cell.length_a   1.000
_cell.length_b   1.000
_cell.length_c   1.000
_cell.angle_alpha   90.00
_cell.angle_beta   90.00
_cell.angle_gamma   90.00
#
_symmetry.space_group_name_H-M   'P 1'
#
loop_
_entity.id
_entity.type
_entity.pdbx_description
1 polymer ?
#
loop_
_entity_poly.entity_id
_entity_poly.type
_entity_poly.pdbx_seq_one_letter_code
_entity_poly.pdbx_strand_id
1 'polypeptide(L)'
;MLAYLVGKLVEKSPADAVLEVNGMGYLLSITATTHEQLPALGEQYKILSYLHVREDALQLFGFATEEERQFFKLLLTISGVGPKLAQTILSGMDATRLREAVISNNTKALTAISGVGKKTADRIVLELRD
;
A
#
# COMPACT_ATOMS: atom_id res chain seq x y z
N MET A 1 12.84 -8.61 6.67
CA MET A 1 12.29 -7.96 7.89
C MET A 1 10.77 -7.95 7.76
N LEU A 2 10.03 -8.35 8.82
CA LEU A 2 8.58 -8.59 8.88
C LEU A 2 7.86 -8.75 7.52
N ALA A 3 7.78 -9.97 7.02
CA ALA A 3 7.18 -10.26 5.71
C ALA A 3 5.66 -10.37 5.76
N TYR A 4 5.09 -10.78 6.89
CA TYR A 4 3.66 -10.87 7.13
C TYR A 4 3.41 -10.96 8.64
N LEU A 5 2.16 -10.73 9.03
CA LEU A 5 1.66 -11.01 10.37
C LEU A 5 0.47 -11.95 10.27
N VAL A 6 0.31 -12.83 11.25
CA VAL A 6 -0.88 -13.69 11.41
C VAL A 6 -1.42 -13.43 12.80
N GLY A 7 -2.67 -12.98 12.86
CA GLY A 7 -3.29 -12.60 14.12
C GLY A 7 -4.75 -12.23 13.97
N LYS A 8 -5.35 -11.86 15.09
CA LYS A 8 -6.77 -11.47 15.15
C LYS A 8 -6.91 -10.02 14.70
N LEU A 9 -7.81 -9.74 13.77
CA LEU A 9 -8.14 -8.36 13.39
C LEU A 9 -8.98 -7.73 14.52
N VAL A 10 -8.44 -6.72 15.21
CA VAL A 10 -9.12 -6.10 16.36
C VAL A 10 -9.67 -4.71 16.04
N GLU A 11 -9.06 -4.00 15.11
CA GLU A 11 -9.55 -2.71 14.61
C GLU A 11 -9.30 -2.59 13.10
N LYS A 12 -10.20 -1.89 12.40
CA LYS A 12 -10.01 -1.52 11.00
C LYS A 12 -10.65 -0.17 10.67
N SER A 13 -9.97 0.59 9.84
CA SER A 13 -10.43 1.81 9.18
C SER A 13 -9.96 1.79 7.72
N PRO A 14 -10.46 2.67 6.83
CA PRO A 14 -10.04 2.68 5.43
C PRO A 14 -8.53 2.85 5.19
N ALA A 15 -7.79 3.39 6.17
CA ALA A 15 -6.37 3.67 6.03
C ALA A 15 -5.47 2.87 6.99
N ASP A 16 -6.04 2.23 8.01
CA ASP A 16 -5.27 1.54 9.04
C ASP A 16 -6.00 0.29 9.56
N ALA A 17 -5.24 -0.72 9.99
CA ALA A 17 -5.75 -1.89 10.69
C ALA A 17 -4.84 -2.28 11.85
N VAL A 18 -5.43 -2.89 12.88
CA VAL A 18 -4.69 -3.44 14.01
C VAL A 18 -4.88 -4.95 14.05
N LEU A 19 -3.77 -5.69 13.98
CA LEU A 19 -3.75 -7.13 14.25
C LEU A 19 -3.17 -7.37 15.64
N GLU A 20 -3.89 -8.14 16.45
CA GLU A 20 -3.36 -8.69 17.70
C GLU A 20 -2.64 -10.01 17.41
N VAL A 21 -1.34 -10.06 17.70
CA VAL A 21 -0.49 -11.25 17.58
C VAL A 21 0.11 -11.53 18.96
N ASN A 22 -0.30 -12.64 19.58
CA ASN A 22 0.15 -13.06 20.92
C ASN A 22 0.03 -11.94 21.98
N GLY A 23 -1.09 -11.22 22.00
CA GLY A 23 -1.35 -10.14 22.95
C GLY A 23 -0.67 -8.80 22.62
N MET A 24 0.02 -8.69 21.48
CA MET A 24 0.59 -7.42 20.98
C MET A 24 -0.21 -6.90 19.80
N GLY A 25 -0.66 -5.64 19.89
CA GLY A 25 -1.33 -4.95 18.79
C GLY A 25 -0.31 -4.35 17.81
N TYR A 26 -0.37 -4.78 16.55
CA TYR A 26 0.42 -4.23 15.46
C TYR A 26 -0.47 -3.31 14.62
N LEU A 27 -0.18 -2.00 14.66
CA LEU A 27 -0.81 -1.03 13.77
C LEU A 27 -0.13 -1.10 12.39
N LEU A 28 -0.94 -1.33 11.36
CA LEU A 28 -0.51 -1.28 9.97
C LEU A 28 -1.30 -0.21 9.23
N SER A 29 -0.58 0.65 8.50
CA SER A 29 -1.22 1.47 7.47
C SER A 29 -1.53 0.62 6.25
N ILE A 30 -2.77 0.66 5.79
CA ILE A 30 -3.29 -0.16 4.69
C ILE A 30 -3.88 0.71 3.59
N THR A 31 -4.08 0.15 2.42
CA THR A 31 -4.82 0.84 1.35
C THR A 31 -6.32 0.63 1.51
N ALA A 32 -7.12 1.46 0.84
CA ALA A 32 -8.56 1.23 0.73
C ALA A 32 -8.87 -0.15 0.10
N THR A 33 -8.08 -0.56 -0.90
CA THR A 33 -8.20 -1.88 -1.55
C THR A 33 -7.91 -3.04 -0.60
N THR A 34 -6.94 -2.90 0.31
CA THR A 34 -6.69 -3.88 1.37
C THR A 34 -7.84 -3.89 2.37
N HIS A 35 -8.34 -2.72 2.77
CA HIS A 35 -9.44 -2.61 3.74
C HIS A 35 -10.70 -3.38 3.30
N GLU A 36 -11.05 -3.32 2.01
CA GLU A 36 -12.19 -4.05 1.42
C GLU A 36 -12.05 -5.58 1.53
N GLN A 37 -10.82 -6.09 1.63
CA GLN A 37 -10.53 -7.52 1.72
C GLN A 37 -10.33 -8.01 3.16
N LEU A 38 -10.35 -7.11 4.15
CA LEU A 38 -10.19 -7.48 5.54
C LEU A 38 -11.44 -8.23 6.06
N PRO A 39 -11.26 -9.28 6.88
CA PRO A 39 -12.37 -10.03 7.45
C PRO A 39 -13.16 -9.19 8.48
N ALA A 40 -14.17 -9.81 9.10
CA ALA A 40 -14.85 -9.20 10.22
C ALA A 40 -13.89 -9.02 11.42
N LEU A 41 -14.21 -8.07 12.29
CA LEU A 41 -13.48 -7.90 13.54
C LEU A 41 -13.59 -9.18 14.37
N GLY A 42 -12.46 -9.59 14.92
CA GLY A 42 -12.33 -10.76 15.76
C GLY A 42 -11.89 -12.04 15.04
N GLU A 43 -11.77 -12.02 13.72
CA GLU A 43 -11.31 -13.16 12.93
C GLU A 43 -9.79 -13.20 12.78
N GLN A 44 -9.25 -14.42 12.59
CA GLN A 44 -7.84 -14.63 12.25
C GLN A 44 -7.57 -14.22 10.81
N TYR A 45 -6.49 -13.48 10.60
CA TYR A 45 -6.08 -13.01 9.29
C TYR A 45 -4.57 -13.02 9.12
N LYS A 46 -4.13 -13.36 7.90
CA LYS A 46 -2.74 -13.19 7.48
C LYS A 46 -2.66 -11.95 6.60
N ILE A 47 -1.92 -10.93 7.05
CA ILE A 47 -1.66 -9.72 6.27
C ILE A 47 -0.20 -9.69 5.85
N LEU A 48 0.07 -9.41 4.57
CA LEU A 48 1.43 -9.20 4.09
C LEU A 48 1.91 -7.85 4.55
N SER A 49 3.18 -7.72 4.91
CA SER A 49 3.69 -6.47 5.44
C SER A 49 4.98 -6.00 4.77
N TYR A 50 5.18 -4.68 4.88
CA TYR A 50 6.42 -3.99 4.58
C TYR A 50 6.74 -3.05 5.75
N LEU A 51 7.91 -3.24 6.37
CA LEU A 51 8.38 -2.36 7.43
C LEU A 51 9.25 -1.26 6.81
N HIS A 52 8.74 -0.03 6.85
CA HIS A 52 9.49 1.16 6.47
C HIS A 52 10.24 1.69 7.69
N VAL A 53 11.56 1.82 7.55
CA VAL A 53 12.47 2.25 8.63
C VAL A 53 13.12 3.56 8.23
N ARG A 54 12.99 4.56 9.11
CA ARG A 54 13.72 5.82 9.10
C ARG A 54 14.40 6.00 10.45
N GLU A 55 15.29 6.98 10.57
CA GLU A 55 16.00 7.27 11.82
C GLU A 55 15.05 7.62 12.97
N ASP A 56 13.89 8.21 12.66
CA ASP A 56 12.91 8.73 13.60
C ASP A 56 11.60 7.93 13.65
N ALA A 57 11.43 6.93 12.78
CA ALA A 57 10.15 6.24 12.62
C ALA A 57 10.28 4.79 12.14
N LEU A 58 9.44 3.93 12.73
CA LEU A 58 9.14 2.59 12.25
C LEU A 58 7.66 2.56 11.85
N GLN A 59 7.38 2.29 10.58
CA GLN A 59 6.02 2.24 10.06
C GLN A 59 5.76 0.92 9.35
N LEU A 60 4.71 0.21 9.77
CA LEU A 60 4.26 -1.00 9.10
C LEU A 60 3.18 -0.65 8.08
N PHE A 61 3.37 -1.13 6.86
CA PHE A 61 2.36 -1.13 5.82
C PHE A 61 1.83 -2.54 5.61
N GLY A 62 0.51 -2.67 5.49
CA GLY A 62 -0.19 -3.95 5.33
C GLY A 62 -0.87 -4.07 3.96
N PHE A 63 -0.84 -5.26 3.37
CA PHE A 63 -1.40 -5.56 2.06
C PHE A 63 -2.15 -6.89 2.07
N ALA A 64 -3.30 -6.92 1.39
CA ALA A 64 -4.09 -8.15 1.23
C ALA A 64 -3.44 -9.12 0.22
N THR A 65 -2.73 -8.59 -0.78
CA THR A 65 -2.12 -9.39 -1.86
C THR A 65 -0.64 -9.09 -2.07
N GLU A 66 0.09 -10.06 -2.63
CA GLU A 66 1.52 -9.89 -2.93
C GLU A 66 1.75 -8.87 -4.03
N GLU A 67 0.86 -8.85 -5.02
CA GLU A 67 0.90 -7.92 -6.15
C GLU A 67 0.82 -6.46 -5.67
N GLU A 68 -0.11 -6.17 -4.76
CA GLU A 68 -0.25 -4.85 -4.15
C GLU A 68 1.01 -4.44 -3.37
N ARG A 69 1.56 -5.37 -2.56
CA ARG A 69 2.81 -5.14 -1.83
C ARG A 69 3.98 -4.87 -2.77
N GLN A 70 4.07 -5.60 -3.88
CA GLN A 70 5.12 -5.41 -4.88
C GLN A 70 5.02 -4.04 -5.53
N PHE A 71 3.82 -3.63 -5.96
CA PHE A 71 3.63 -2.28 -6.50
C PHE A 71 3.96 -1.20 -5.47
N PHE A 72 3.59 -1.37 -4.21
CA PHE A 72 3.97 -0.43 -3.17
C PHE A 72 5.50 -0.28 -3.08
N LYS A 73 6.22 -1.40 -3.06
CA LYS A 73 7.70 -1.38 -3.02
C LYS A 73 8.32 -0.75 -4.27
N LEU A 74 7.77 -1.01 -5.46
CA LEU A 74 8.21 -0.38 -6.70
C LEU A 74 7.95 1.13 -6.69
N LEU A 75 6.78 1.55 -6.23
CA LEU A 75 6.47 2.98 -6.09
C LEU A 75 7.49 3.69 -5.19
N LEU A 76 7.97 3.05 -4.13
CA LEU A 76 9.00 3.63 -3.24
C LEU A 76 10.38 3.82 -3.91
N THR A 77 10.69 3.15 -5.02
CA THR A 77 11.96 3.36 -5.73
C THR A 77 11.94 4.65 -6.56
N ILE A 78 10.76 5.21 -6.80
CA ILE A 78 10.55 6.35 -7.69
C ILE A 78 10.83 7.66 -6.96
N SER A 79 11.68 8.49 -7.56
CA SER A 79 12.08 9.76 -6.97
C SER A 79 10.88 10.69 -6.74
N GLY A 80 10.62 11.00 -5.46
CA GLY A 80 9.51 11.85 -5.03
C GLY A 80 8.25 11.08 -4.63
N VAL A 81 8.28 9.74 -4.63
CA VAL A 81 7.18 8.91 -4.13
C VAL A 81 7.57 8.31 -2.78
N GLY A 82 6.99 8.88 -1.72
CA GLY A 82 7.13 8.37 -0.36
C GLY A 82 6.04 7.36 0.02
N PRO A 83 6.14 6.68 1.18
CA PRO A 83 5.18 5.68 1.64
C PRO A 83 3.73 6.17 1.71
N LYS A 84 3.52 7.42 2.14
CA LYS A 84 2.17 7.97 2.20
C LYS A 84 1.56 8.16 0.81
N LEU A 85 2.35 8.63 -0.15
CA LEU A 85 1.89 8.80 -1.52
C LEU A 85 1.66 7.44 -2.21
N ALA A 86 2.53 6.46 -1.97
CA ALA A 86 2.34 5.10 -2.47
C ALA A 86 1.05 4.47 -1.91
N GLN A 87 0.75 4.64 -0.61
CA GLN A 87 -0.52 4.24 -0.01
C GLN A 87 -1.72 4.92 -0.68
N THR A 88 -1.65 6.24 -0.90
CA THR A 88 -2.71 7.00 -1.58
C THR A 88 -2.92 6.53 -3.02
N ILE A 89 -1.85 6.28 -3.78
CA ILE A 89 -1.93 5.75 -5.16
C ILE A 89 -2.69 4.44 -5.17
N LEU A 90 -2.25 3.48 -4.34
CA LEU A 90 -2.86 2.15 -4.28
C LEU A 90 -4.26 2.15 -3.64
N SER A 91 -4.65 3.22 -2.96
CA SER A 91 -6.03 3.40 -2.46
C SER A 91 -6.96 4.02 -3.50
N GLY A 92 -6.44 4.84 -4.42
CA GLY A 92 -7.20 5.41 -5.53
C GLY A 92 -7.26 4.52 -6.77
N MET A 93 -6.31 3.59 -6.89
CA MET A 93 -6.14 2.71 -8.04
C MET A 93 -5.52 1.39 -7.59
N ASP A 94 -6.25 0.30 -7.71
CA ASP A 94 -5.72 -1.03 -7.40
C ASP A 94 -4.51 -1.39 -8.29
N ALA A 95 -3.77 -2.42 -7.88
CA ALA A 95 -2.55 -2.86 -8.57
C ALA A 95 -2.77 -3.21 -10.06
N THR A 96 -3.93 -3.80 -10.38
CA THR A 96 -4.28 -4.17 -11.76
C THR A 96 -4.47 -2.93 -12.62
N ARG A 97 -5.26 -1.96 -12.16
CA ARG A 97 -5.48 -0.69 -12.86
C ARG A 97 -4.21 0.14 -12.95
N LEU A 98 -3.35 0.09 -11.93
CA LEU A 98 -2.04 0.74 -11.97
C LEU A 98 -1.16 0.14 -13.06
N ARG A 99 -1.11 -1.19 -13.16
CA ARG A 99 -0.42 -1.89 -14.25
C ARG A 99 -0.94 -1.45 -15.61
N GLU A 100 -2.27 -1.45 -15.80
CA GLU A 100 -2.90 -1.05 -17.06
C GLU A 100 -2.59 0.42 -17.41
N ALA A 101 -2.63 1.32 -16.43
CA ALA A 101 -2.29 2.72 -16.62
C ALA A 101 -0.83 2.91 -17.06
N VAL A 102 0.10 2.14 -16.48
CA VAL A 102 1.53 2.15 -16.88
C VAL A 102 1.69 1.63 -18.31
N ILE A 103 1.12 0.46 -18.64
CA ILE A 103 1.24 -0.16 -19.97
C ILE A 103 0.66 0.75 -21.07
N SER A 104 -0.46 1.41 -20.79
CA SER A 104 -1.15 2.29 -21.74
C SER A 104 -0.59 3.73 -21.78
N ASN A 105 0.44 4.04 -21.00
CA ASN A 105 0.95 5.41 -20.78
C ASN A 105 -0.15 6.41 -20.37
N ASN A 106 -1.12 5.95 -19.58
CA ASN A 106 -2.26 6.76 -19.15
C ASN A 106 -1.91 7.60 -17.91
N THR A 107 -1.02 8.58 -18.10
CA THR A 107 -0.66 9.56 -17.05
C THR A 107 -1.89 10.26 -16.48
N LYS A 108 -2.95 10.48 -17.29
CA LYS A 108 -4.17 11.16 -16.84
C LYS A 108 -4.85 10.43 -15.69
N ALA A 109 -4.90 9.10 -15.74
CA ALA A 109 -5.49 8.28 -14.68
C ALA A 109 -4.73 8.44 -13.35
N LEU A 110 -3.40 8.55 -13.40
CA LEU A 110 -2.58 8.80 -12.22
C LEU A 110 -2.77 10.22 -11.67
N THR A 111 -2.83 11.24 -12.54
CA THR A 111 -3.04 12.63 -12.09
C THR A 111 -4.41 12.91 -11.49
N ALA A 112 -5.38 12.01 -11.67
CA ALA A 112 -6.68 12.10 -11.01
C ALA A 112 -6.61 11.74 -9.51
N ILE A 113 -5.53 11.07 -9.08
CA ILE A 113 -5.30 10.72 -7.68
C ILE A 113 -4.78 11.95 -6.94
N SER A 114 -5.44 12.30 -5.83
CA SER A 114 -5.03 13.42 -4.99
C SER A 114 -3.58 13.27 -4.53
N GLY A 115 -2.78 14.34 -4.69
CA GLY A 115 -1.36 14.34 -4.35
C GLY A 115 -0.43 13.85 -5.47
N VAL A 116 -0.95 13.32 -6.58
CA VAL A 116 -0.15 12.93 -7.75
C VAL A 116 -0.15 14.05 -8.80
N GLY A 117 0.93 14.82 -8.83
CA GLY A 117 1.15 15.83 -9.87
C GLY A 117 1.61 15.22 -11.20
N LYS A 118 1.48 15.99 -12.29
CA LYS A 118 1.87 15.57 -13.65
C LYS A 118 3.30 15.00 -13.72
N LYS A 119 4.29 15.70 -13.13
CA LYS A 119 5.70 15.27 -13.13
C LYS A 119 5.92 13.94 -12.41
N THR A 120 5.14 13.67 -11.37
CA THR A 120 5.22 12.40 -10.61
C THR A 120 4.54 11.30 -11.41
N ALA A 121 3.37 11.56 -11.99
CA ALA A 121 2.66 10.62 -12.84
C ALA A 121 3.50 10.19 -14.06
N ASP A 122 4.15 11.14 -14.74
CA ASP A 122 5.03 10.85 -15.88
C ASP A 122 6.22 9.96 -15.47
N ARG A 123 6.80 10.21 -14.29
CA ARG A 123 7.87 9.35 -13.75
C ARG A 123 7.38 7.96 -13.39
N ILE A 124 6.20 7.84 -12.78
CA ILE A 124 5.60 6.54 -12.46
C ILE A 124 5.41 5.69 -13.73
N VAL A 125 4.84 6.27 -14.78
CA VAL A 125 4.64 5.56 -16.05
C VAL A 125 5.96 5.15 -16.68
N LEU A 126 6.98 6.01 -16.64
CA LEU A 126 8.29 5.74 -17.22
C LEU A 126 9.04 4.64 -16.45
N GLU A 127 9.23 4.83 -15.14
CA GLU A 127 10.08 3.95 -14.31
C GLU A 127 9.46 2.58 -14.03
N LEU A 128 8.13 2.43 -14.08
CA LEU A 128 7.46 1.12 -13.90
C LEU A 128 7.33 0.31 -15.20
N ARG A 129 7.67 0.92 -16.34
CA ARG A 129 7.65 0.24 -17.64
C ARG A 129 8.97 -0.44 -17.96
N ASP A 130 10.06 0.08 -17.40
CA ASP A 130 11.41 -0.49 -17.46
C ASP A 130 11.57 -1.65 -16.46
#